data_AF-A0A5B9QS44-F1
#
_entry.id   AF-A0A5B9QS44-F1
#
_cell.length_a   1.000
_cell.length_b   1.000
_cell.length_c   1.000
_cell.angle_alpha   90.00
_cell.angle_beta   90.00
_cell.angle_gamma   90.00
#
_symmetry.space_group_name_H-M   'P 1'
#
loop_
_entity.id
_entity.type
_entity.pdbx_description
1 polymer ?
#
loop_
_entity_poly.entity_id
_entity_poly.type
_entity_poly.pdbx_seq_one_letter_code
_entity_poly.pdbx_strand_id
1 'polypeptide(L)'
;MHLARHLQRPGTLARLLGLFFLLATTGCQQQVAGKLLGTWVGRPDTASARAEREAEKYGNRTGSGNSQESDVAKAETDWEAYDVELRFEFIDHQRLKMSLANGSEPISATWQVLETSPTGCMIEVTTPSQTEEDTTVARQFELEMDERDGQVVGFLLTESGADRQLGAIYFSRAG
;
A
#
# COMPACT_ATOMS: atom_id res chain seq x y z
N MET A 1 -37.26 61.35 -3.11
CA MET A 1 -35.85 60.99 -2.90
C MET A 1 -35.73 59.47 -2.91
N HIS A 2 -35.23 58.93 -4.02
CA HIS A 2 -34.82 57.53 -4.15
C HIS A 2 -33.50 57.31 -3.40
N LEU A 3 -33.35 56.16 -2.73
CA LEU A 3 -32.10 55.38 -2.75
C LEU A 3 -32.30 53.99 -2.13
N ALA A 4 -32.19 52.99 -2.99
CA ALA A 4 -32.00 51.59 -2.66
C ALA A 4 -30.61 51.34 -2.05
N ARG A 5 -30.47 50.25 -1.27
CA ARG A 5 -29.22 49.46 -1.10
C ARG A 5 -29.60 48.14 -0.41
N HIS A 6 -29.74 47.09 -1.21
CA HIS A 6 -28.74 46.03 -1.41
C HIS A 6 -28.69 45.01 -0.28
N LEU A 7 -29.51 43.97 -0.45
CA LEU A 7 -29.36 42.66 0.15
C LEU A 7 -28.06 42.01 -0.35
N GLN A 8 -27.15 41.68 0.56
CA GLN A 8 -25.97 40.86 0.27
C GLN A 8 -25.81 39.85 1.41
N ARG A 9 -26.34 38.63 1.21
CA ARG A 9 -26.10 37.48 2.08
C ARG A 9 -25.13 36.52 1.37
N PRO A 10 -23.84 36.49 1.72
CA PRO A 10 -22.93 35.44 1.26
C PRO A 10 -22.93 34.32 2.31
N GLY A 11 -23.61 33.20 2.05
CA GLY A 11 -23.66 32.11 3.04
C GLY A 11 -23.86 30.70 2.50
N THR A 12 -24.11 30.52 1.20
CA THR A 12 -24.47 29.20 0.65
C THR A 12 -23.36 28.57 -0.20
N LEU A 13 -22.49 29.35 -0.83
CA LEU A 13 -21.40 28.80 -1.67
C LEU A 13 -20.29 28.11 -0.87
N ALA A 14 -19.99 28.56 0.34
CA ALA A 14 -18.96 27.94 1.19
C ALA A 14 -19.35 26.55 1.73
N ARG A 15 -20.66 26.26 1.85
CA ARG A 15 -21.15 24.95 2.35
C ARG A 15 -21.12 23.84 1.29
N LEU A 16 -21.20 24.18 0.01
CA LEU A 16 -21.15 23.19 -1.08
C LEU A 16 -19.73 22.74 -1.42
N LEU A 17 -18.71 23.60 -1.22
CA LEU A 17 -17.31 23.22 -1.44
C LEU A 17 -16.77 22.25 -0.38
N GLY A 18 -17.23 22.36 0.86
CA GLY A 18 -16.81 21.45 1.95
C GLY A 18 -17.30 20.00 1.76
N LEU A 19 -18.43 19.80 1.06
CA LEU A 19 -18.97 18.46 0.84
C LEU A 19 -18.20 17.68 -0.24
N PHE A 20 -17.67 18.37 -1.27
CA PHE A 20 -16.92 17.73 -2.35
C PHE A 20 -15.54 17.21 -1.90
N PHE A 21 -14.89 17.89 -0.93
CA PHE A 21 -13.62 17.43 -0.37
C PHE A 21 -13.75 16.18 0.51
N LEU A 22 -14.90 16.00 1.19
CA LEU A 22 -15.15 14.81 2.02
C LEU A 22 -15.50 13.56 1.21
N LEU A 23 -16.03 13.71 0.00
CA LEU A 23 -16.37 12.59 -0.89
C LEU A 23 -15.17 12.03 -1.66
N ALA A 24 -14.07 12.78 -1.78
CA ALA A 24 -12.91 12.35 -2.55
C ALA A 24 -12.04 11.32 -1.81
N THR A 25 -12.02 11.36 -0.47
CA THR A 25 -11.17 10.48 0.35
C THR A 25 -11.74 9.06 0.46
N THR A 26 -13.06 8.91 0.46
CA THR A 26 -13.71 7.58 0.54
C THR A 26 -13.56 6.76 -0.73
N GLY A 27 -13.51 7.40 -1.91
CA GLY A 27 -13.35 6.70 -3.19
C GLY A 27 -11.98 6.02 -3.33
N CYS A 28 -10.92 6.66 -2.85
CA CYS A 28 -9.55 6.12 -2.93
C CYS A 28 -9.40 4.85 -2.10
N GLN A 29 -9.89 4.86 -0.86
CA GLN A 29 -9.85 3.69 0.03
C GLN A 29 -10.55 2.49 -0.59
N GLN A 30 -11.76 2.69 -1.12
CA GLN A 30 -12.57 1.60 -1.67
C GLN A 30 -11.93 0.97 -2.91
N GLN A 31 -11.34 1.77 -3.80
CA GLN A 31 -10.70 1.28 -5.01
C GLN A 31 -9.47 0.42 -4.72
N VAL A 32 -8.59 0.89 -3.82
CA VAL A 32 -7.39 0.13 -3.42
C VAL A 32 -7.78 -1.11 -2.64
N ALA A 33 -8.68 -0.98 -1.66
CA ALA A 33 -9.16 -2.10 -0.88
C ALA A 33 -9.73 -3.21 -1.76
N GLY A 34 -10.56 -2.85 -2.76
CA GLY A 34 -11.12 -3.83 -3.71
C GLY A 34 -10.07 -4.68 -4.43
N LYS A 35 -8.90 -4.10 -4.76
CA LYS A 35 -7.78 -4.83 -5.36
C LYS A 35 -7.03 -5.72 -4.37
N LEU A 36 -6.94 -5.30 -3.12
CA LEU A 36 -6.19 -5.97 -2.05
C LEU A 36 -7.00 -7.00 -1.26
N LEU A 37 -8.34 -7.03 -1.36
CA LEU A 37 -9.17 -7.97 -0.59
C LEU A 37 -8.68 -9.42 -0.69
N GLY A 38 -8.66 -10.13 0.42
CA GLY A 38 -8.26 -11.53 0.53
C GLY A 38 -6.86 -11.73 1.13
N THR A 39 -6.34 -12.95 0.96
CA THR A 39 -5.09 -13.40 1.60
C THR A 39 -3.88 -13.26 0.69
N TRP A 40 -2.79 -12.79 1.27
CA TRP A 40 -1.50 -12.56 0.64
C TRP A 40 -0.38 -13.14 1.50
N VAL A 41 0.63 -13.68 0.85
CA VAL A 41 1.82 -14.26 1.46
C VAL A 41 3.02 -13.40 1.08
N GLY A 42 3.63 -12.78 2.08
CA GLY A 42 4.79 -11.90 2.00
C GLY A 42 6.08 -12.62 2.34
N ARG A 43 7.11 -12.43 1.53
CA ARG A 43 8.48 -12.90 1.78
C ARG A 43 9.49 -11.78 1.50
N PRO A 44 10.67 -11.77 2.15
CA PRO A 44 11.74 -10.86 1.81
C PRO A 44 11.99 -10.82 0.31
N ASP A 45 12.08 -9.60 -0.24
CA ASP A 45 12.32 -9.41 -1.66
C ASP A 45 13.79 -9.62 -2.01
N THR A 46 14.19 -10.87 -2.24
CA THR A 46 15.58 -11.22 -2.56
C THR A 46 16.01 -10.68 -3.91
N ALA A 47 17.31 -10.46 -4.09
CA ALA A 47 17.86 -10.04 -5.38
C ALA A 47 17.47 -11.00 -6.53
N SER A 48 17.46 -12.31 -6.28
CA SER A 48 17.07 -13.32 -7.27
C SER A 48 15.57 -13.28 -7.59
N ALA A 49 14.71 -13.21 -6.56
CA ALA A 49 13.26 -13.13 -6.75
C ALA A 49 12.87 -11.85 -7.50
N ARG A 50 13.56 -10.74 -7.22
CA ARG A 50 13.40 -9.49 -7.95
C ARG A 50 13.79 -9.63 -9.42
N ALA A 51 14.96 -10.20 -9.70
CA ALA A 51 15.44 -10.41 -11.07
C ALA A 51 14.47 -11.30 -11.87
N GLU A 52 13.94 -12.36 -11.26
CA GLU A 52 12.93 -13.23 -11.88
C GLU A 52 11.65 -12.46 -12.23
N ARG A 53 11.10 -11.67 -11.29
CA ARG A 53 9.88 -10.87 -11.54
C ARG A 53 10.09 -9.81 -12.62
N GLU A 54 11.25 -9.16 -12.63
CA GLU A 54 11.60 -8.19 -13.68
C GLU A 54 11.74 -8.90 -15.03
N ALA A 55 12.38 -10.07 -15.08
CA ALA A 55 12.49 -10.88 -16.29
C ALA A 55 11.12 -11.33 -16.82
N GLU A 56 10.19 -11.72 -15.95
CA GLU A 56 8.81 -12.05 -16.36
C GLU A 56 8.07 -10.84 -16.92
N LYS A 57 8.20 -9.67 -16.25
CA LYS A 57 7.55 -8.42 -16.63
C LYS A 57 7.99 -7.91 -18.00
N TYR A 58 9.26 -8.10 -18.36
CA TYR A 58 9.82 -7.64 -19.64
C TYR A 58 9.99 -8.75 -20.69
N GLY A 59 10.10 -10.01 -20.29
CA GLY A 59 10.22 -11.16 -21.19
C GLY A 59 8.97 -11.38 -22.04
N ASN A 60 7.79 -11.05 -21.49
CA ASN A 60 6.53 -11.07 -22.23
C ASN A 60 6.33 -9.87 -23.17
N ARG A 61 7.21 -8.86 -23.12
CA ARG A 61 7.20 -7.65 -23.97
C ARG A 61 8.26 -7.73 -25.08
N THR A 62 8.36 -8.85 -25.78
CA THR A 62 9.18 -8.93 -27.00
C THR A 62 8.52 -8.17 -28.15
N GLY A 63 8.76 -6.86 -28.11
CA GLY A 63 8.54 -5.87 -29.17
C GLY A 63 9.47 -4.68 -28.92
N SER A 64 10.72 -4.82 -29.35
CA SER A 64 11.76 -3.79 -29.57
C SER A 64 12.05 -2.73 -28.48
N GLY A 65 13.30 -2.75 -28.00
CA GLY A 65 14.06 -1.49 -27.80
C GLY A 65 14.96 -1.46 -26.56
N ASN A 66 16.26 -1.69 -26.78
CA ASN A 66 17.39 -1.35 -25.91
C ASN A 66 17.20 -1.50 -24.40
N SER A 67 17.51 -2.70 -23.90
CA SER A 67 17.80 -2.95 -22.49
C SER A 67 19.12 -2.26 -22.13
N GLN A 68 19.03 -1.02 -21.66
CA GLN A 68 20.14 -0.38 -20.96
C GLN A 68 20.16 -1.00 -19.56
N GLU A 69 20.93 -2.08 -19.45
CA GLU A 69 21.26 -2.82 -18.24
C GLU A 69 21.92 -1.85 -17.25
N SER A 70 21.12 -1.22 -16.39
CA SER A 70 21.62 -0.57 -15.19
C SER A 70 21.86 -1.66 -14.16
N ASP A 71 23.03 -2.27 -14.26
CA ASP A 71 23.61 -3.21 -13.31
C ASP A 71 23.96 -2.45 -12.02
N VAL A 72 22.92 -2.01 -11.30
CA VAL A 72 23.04 -1.62 -9.90
C VAL A 72 22.60 -2.84 -9.13
N ALA A 73 23.53 -3.74 -8.87
CA ALA A 73 23.37 -4.80 -7.88
C ALA A 73 22.91 -4.12 -6.57
N LYS A 74 21.60 -4.14 -6.31
CA LYS A 74 21.05 -3.68 -5.03
C LYS A 74 21.69 -4.57 -3.96
N ALA A 75 22.33 -3.93 -2.98
CA ALA A 75 22.95 -4.64 -1.87
C ALA A 75 21.90 -5.53 -1.18
N GLU A 76 22.33 -6.72 -0.77
CA GLU A 76 21.54 -7.65 0.02
C GLU A 76 21.02 -6.94 1.28
N THR A 77 19.71 -7.07 1.51
CA THR A 77 19.03 -6.43 2.64
C THR A 77 18.98 -7.37 3.84
N ASP A 78 18.91 -6.82 5.05
CA ASP A 78 18.90 -7.59 6.30
C ASP A 78 17.76 -8.62 6.35
N TRP A 79 16.61 -8.32 5.73
CA TRP A 79 15.49 -9.28 5.64
C TRP A 79 15.83 -10.50 4.78
N GLU A 80 16.71 -10.39 3.78
CA GLU A 80 17.08 -11.52 2.90
C GLU A 80 17.79 -12.65 3.66
N ALA A 81 18.41 -12.33 4.81
CA ALA A 81 19.08 -13.31 5.66
C ALA A 81 18.13 -14.20 6.47
N TYR A 82 16.83 -13.85 6.56
CA TYR A 82 15.87 -14.57 7.38
C TYR A 82 14.78 -15.25 6.55
N ASP A 83 14.51 -16.52 6.85
CA ASP A 83 13.35 -17.24 6.30
C ASP A 83 12.08 -16.82 7.06
N VAL A 84 11.56 -15.65 6.70
CA VAL A 84 10.33 -15.08 7.26
C VAL A 84 9.24 -15.11 6.22
N GLU A 85 8.07 -15.60 6.62
CA GLU A 85 6.85 -15.52 5.84
C GLU A 85 5.78 -14.79 6.65
N LEU A 86 5.29 -13.69 6.07
CA LEU A 86 4.17 -12.90 6.58
C LEU A 86 2.91 -13.25 5.82
N ARG A 87 1.77 -13.20 6.50
CA ARG A 87 0.46 -13.41 5.90
C ARG A 87 -0.43 -12.23 6.23
N PHE A 88 -0.89 -11.55 5.18
CA PHE A 88 -1.85 -10.45 5.27
C PHE A 88 -3.21 -10.92 4.76
N GLU A 89 -4.25 -10.70 5.54
CA GLU A 89 -5.63 -10.90 5.12
C GLU A 89 -6.37 -9.57 5.19
N PHE A 90 -6.57 -8.94 4.03
CA PHE A 90 -7.39 -7.74 3.91
C PHE A 90 -8.86 -8.18 3.93
N ILE A 91 -9.49 -8.02 5.10
CA ILE A 91 -10.87 -8.47 5.34
C ILE A 91 -11.86 -7.52 4.67
N ASP A 92 -11.62 -6.22 4.82
CA ASP A 92 -12.38 -5.17 4.18
C ASP A 92 -11.56 -3.88 4.05
N HIS A 93 -12.25 -2.79 3.73
CA HIS A 93 -11.70 -1.46 3.54
C HIS A 93 -11.11 -0.80 4.80
N GLN A 94 -11.14 -1.43 5.97
CA GLN A 94 -10.52 -0.91 7.18
C GLN A 94 -9.82 -1.98 8.01
N ARG A 95 -10.16 -3.25 7.85
CA ARG A 95 -9.65 -4.34 8.69
C ARG A 95 -8.61 -5.18 7.95
N LEU A 96 -7.51 -5.41 8.64
CA LEU A 96 -6.40 -6.25 8.22
C LEU A 96 -6.10 -7.26 9.34
N LYS A 97 -5.85 -8.51 8.98
CA LYS A 97 -5.20 -9.47 9.89
C LYS A 97 -3.80 -9.77 9.40
N MET A 98 -2.86 -9.84 10.32
CA MET A 98 -1.46 -10.13 10.05
C MET A 98 -1.04 -11.35 10.87
N SER A 99 -0.29 -12.27 10.27
CA SER A 99 0.27 -13.41 10.98
C SER A 99 1.64 -13.79 10.43
N LEU A 100 2.42 -14.49 11.24
CA LEU A 100 3.65 -15.15 10.82
C LEU A 100 3.33 -16.60 10.45
N ALA A 101 4.03 -17.17 9.48
CA ALA A 101 3.84 -18.57 9.08
C ALA A 101 4.28 -19.60 10.14
N ASN A 102 4.90 -19.15 11.23
CA ASN A 102 5.33 -19.99 12.35
C ASN A 102 4.18 -20.44 13.28
N GLY A 103 2.92 -20.16 12.91
CA GLY A 103 1.75 -20.54 13.71
C GLY A 103 1.44 -19.61 14.89
N SER A 104 2.10 -18.45 14.97
CA SER A 104 1.76 -17.44 15.98
C SER A 104 0.31 -16.96 15.81
N GLU A 105 -0.28 -16.50 16.92
CA GLU A 105 -1.63 -15.93 16.89
C GLU A 105 -1.69 -14.70 15.97
N PRO A 106 -2.67 -14.62 15.06
CA PRO A 106 -2.82 -13.45 14.18
C PRO A 106 -3.14 -12.17 14.97
N ILE A 107 -2.48 -11.08 14.58
CA ILE A 107 -2.74 -9.75 15.08
C ILE A 107 -3.82 -9.10 14.21
N SER A 108 -4.86 -8.56 14.85
CA SER A 108 -5.85 -7.72 14.17
C SER A 108 -5.37 -6.27 14.12
N ALA A 109 -5.50 -5.64 12.95
CA ALA A 109 -5.09 -4.28 12.70
C ALA A 109 -6.20 -3.52 11.95
N THR A 110 -6.15 -2.19 12.03
CA THR A 110 -6.85 -1.34 11.08
C THR A 110 -5.87 -0.79 10.05
N TRP A 111 -6.38 -0.42 8.88
CA TRP A 111 -5.55 0.17 7.83
C TRP A 111 -6.32 1.21 7.01
N GLN A 112 -5.60 2.15 6.42
CA GLN A 112 -6.14 3.17 5.53
C GLN A 112 -5.11 3.59 4.47
N VAL A 113 -5.59 4.04 3.32
CA VAL A 113 -4.81 4.63 2.25
C VAL A 113 -4.66 6.12 2.56
N LEU A 114 -3.41 6.56 2.69
CA LEU A 114 -3.06 7.96 2.88
C LEU A 114 -2.95 8.68 1.53
N GLU A 115 -2.24 8.06 0.58
CA GLU A 115 -1.93 8.64 -0.73
C GLU A 115 -1.95 7.57 -1.82
N THR A 116 -2.24 7.97 -3.06
CA THR A 116 -2.20 7.08 -4.23
C THR A 116 -1.28 7.66 -5.29
N SER A 117 -0.63 6.78 -6.03
CA SER A 117 0.23 7.12 -7.16
C SER A 117 -0.08 6.21 -8.35
N PRO A 118 0.45 6.49 -9.55
CA PRO A 118 0.25 5.61 -10.71
C PRO A 118 0.80 4.18 -10.52
N THR A 119 1.79 3.99 -9.63
CA THR A 119 2.46 2.69 -9.42
C THR A 119 2.06 2.02 -8.10
N GLY A 120 1.29 2.70 -7.24
CA GLY A 120 1.13 2.25 -5.87
C GLY A 120 0.30 3.15 -4.97
N CYS A 121 0.45 2.97 -3.66
CA CYS A 121 -0.16 3.80 -2.64
C CYS A 121 0.67 3.82 -1.36
N MET A 122 0.49 4.88 -0.56
CA MET A 122 0.94 4.91 0.83
C MET A 122 -0.24 4.46 1.70
N ILE A 123 -0.02 3.50 2.59
CA ILE A 123 -0.99 3.10 3.60
C ILE A 123 -0.47 3.37 5.00
N GLU A 124 -1.38 3.49 5.95
CA GLU A 124 -1.10 3.42 7.37
C GLU A 124 -1.74 2.16 7.93
N VAL A 125 -0.99 1.42 8.74
CA VAL A 125 -1.48 0.26 9.49
C VAL A 125 -1.36 0.56 10.97
N THR A 126 -2.47 0.37 11.69
CA THR A 126 -2.57 0.61 13.12
C THR A 126 -2.80 -0.70 13.84
N THR A 127 -1.85 -1.08 14.69
CA THR A 127 -1.90 -2.31 15.51
C THR A 127 -2.07 -1.99 16.98
N PRO A 128 -2.68 -2.88 17.79
CA PRO A 128 -2.57 -2.81 19.24
C PRO A 128 -1.10 -2.84 19.68
N SER A 129 -0.75 -2.03 20.67
CA SER A 129 0.56 -2.08 21.31
C SER A 129 0.68 -3.32 22.19
N GLN A 130 1.88 -3.88 22.29
CA GLN A 130 2.16 -5.00 23.20
C GLN A 130 2.60 -4.54 24.59
N THR A 131 2.98 -3.26 24.76
CA THR A 131 3.63 -2.78 25.98
C THR A 131 2.67 -2.06 26.94
N GLU A 132 1.63 -1.42 26.43
CA GLU A 132 0.67 -0.66 27.23
C GLU A 132 -0.75 -0.99 26.77
N GLU A 133 -1.59 -1.38 27.73
CA GLU A 133 -3.01 -1.66 27.53
C GLU A 133 -3.69 -0.41 26.93
N ASP A 134 -4.53 -0.62 25.91
CA ASP A 134 -5.25 0.42 25.15
C ASP A 134 -4.41 1.40 24.30
N THR A 135 -3.11 1.18 24.15
CA THR A 135 -2.32 1.97 23.20
C THR A 135 -2.26 1.32 21.82
N THR A 136 -2.12 2.13 20.78
CA THR A 136 -1.98 1.67 19.39
C THR A 136 -0.71 2.24 18.78
N VAL A 137 -0.16 1.50 17.82
CA VAL A 137 1.02 1.91 17.05
C VAL A 137 0.60 2.02 15.60
N ALA A 138 0.78 3.19 15.01
CA ALA A 138 0.57 3.45 13.59
C ALA A 138 1.91 3.46 12.85
N ARG A 139 1.96 2.76 11.72
CA ARG A 139 3.13 2.70 10.84
C ARG A 139 2.69 2.93 9.40
N GLN A 140 3.52 3.65 8.65
CA GLN A 140 3.25 3.98 7.25
C GLN A 140 4.06 3.08 6.33
N PHE A 141 3.44 2.63 5.24
CA PHE A 141 4.05 1.73 4.28
C PHE A 141 3.76 2.17 2.85
N GLU A 142 4.79 2.12 2.02
CA GLU A 142 4.66 2.23 0.57
C GLU A 142 4.32 0.86 -0.01
N LEU A 143 3.24 0.80 -0.79
CA LEU A 143 2.82 -0.36 -1.57
C LEU A 143 3.07 -0.06 -3.04
N GLU A 144 3.94 -0.83 -3.69
CA GLU A 144 4.07 -0.82 -5.15
C GLU A 144 3.32 -2.02 -5.73
N MET A 145 2.31 -1.76 -6.57
CA MET A 145 1.45 -2.81 -7.12
C MET A 145 2.12 -3.50 -8.31
N ASP A 146 2.18 -4.83 -8.28
CA ASP A 146 2.56 -5.65 -9.44
C ASP A 146 1.28 -6.06 -10.19
N GLU A 147 1.00 -5.34 -11.27
CA GLU A 147 -0.16 -5.57 -12.12
C GLU A 147 0.22 -6.30 -13.43
N ARG A 148 -0.51 -7.37 -13.73
CA ARG A 148 -0.42 -8.14 -14.97
C ARG A 148 -1.83 -8.29 -15.55
N ASP A 149 -2.01 -7.92 -16.82
CA ASP A 149 -3.30 -7.97 -17.52
C ASP A 149 -4.46 -7.27 -16.77
N GLY A 150 -4.15 -6.16 -16.08
CA GLY A 150 -5.12 -5.38 -15.30
C GLY A 150 -5.51 -5.99 -13.96
N GLN A 151 -4.85 -7.06 -13.53
CA GLN A 151 -5.04 -7.69 -12.22
C GLN A 151 -3.79 -7.50 -11.35
N VAL A 152 -4.00 -7.21 -10.06
CA VAL A 152 -2.91 -7.19 -9.08
C VAL A 152 -2.54 -8.63 -8.73
N VAL A 153 -1.35 -9.05 -9.14
CA VAL A 153 -0.81 -10.39 -8.86
C VAL A 153 0.08 -10.41 -7.63
N GLY A 154 0.60 -9.24 -7.23
CA GLY A 154 1.44 -9.05 -6.06
C GLY A 154 1.63 -7.58 -5.73
N PHE A 155 2.36 -7.29 -4.66
CA PHE A 155 2.83 -5.96 -4.33
C PHE A 155 4.10 -5.99 -3.48
N LEU A 156 4.96 -5.00 -3.64
CA LEU A 156 6.07 -4.75 -2.71
C LEU A 156 5.58 -3.86 -1.56
N LEU A 157 5.97 -4.20 -0.34
CA LEU A 157 5.71 -3.44 0.88
C LEU A 157 7.02 -2.94 1.46
N THR A 158 7.14 -1.63 1.65
CA THR A 158 8.31 -0.99 2.30
C THR A 158 7.84 -0.06 3.42
N GLU A 159 8.44 -0.13 4.61
CA GLU A 159 8.10 0.78 5.70
C GLU A 159 8.67 2.19 5.45
N SER A 160 7.81 3.20 5.53
CA SER A 160 8.18 4.60 5.28
C SER A 160 9.07 5.13 6.40
N GLY A 161 10.20 5.75 6.03
CA GLY A 161 11.18 6.28 6.98
C GLY A 161 12.04 5.22 7.68
N ALA A 162 11.87 3.94 7.35
CA ALA A 162 12.70 2.87 7.86
C ALA A 162 14.08 2.84 7.18
N ASP A 163 15.04 2.14 7.79
CA ASP A 163 16.36 1.96 7.20
C ASP A 163 16.23 1.17 5.88
N ARG A 164 16.88 1.65 4.82
CA ARG A 164 16.90 0.99 3.52
C ARG A 164 17.55 -0.39 3.59
N GLN A 165 18.41 -0.63 4.59
CA GLN A 165 19.01 -1.93 4.84
C GLN A 165 18.00 -2.98 5.27
N LEU A 166 16.86 -2.61 5.86
CA LEU A 166 15.82 -3.57 6.19
C LEU A 166 15.37 -4.28 4.91
N GLY A 167 15.03 -3.52 3.88
CA GLY A 167 14.58 -4.04 2.59
C GLY A 167 13.07 -4.02 2.42
N ALA A 168 12.58 -4.73 1.41
CA ALA A 168 11.16 -4.81 1.07
C ALA A 168 10.63 -6.23 1.22
N ILE A 169 9.32 -6.36 1.39
CA ILE A 169 8.64 -7.64 1.43
C ILE A 169 7.71 -7.72 0.22
N TYR A 170 7.89 -8.73 -0.63
CA TYR A 170 7.00 -8.97 -1.75
C TYR A 170 5.87 -9.90 -1.33
N PHE A 171 4.64 -9.43 -1.52
CA PHE A 171 3.42 -10.18 -1.27
C PHE A 171 2.86 -10.72 -2.58
N SER A 172 2.51 -12.00 -2.58
CA SER A 172 1.81 -12.68 -3.67
C SER A 172 0.48 -13.26 -3.15
N ARG A 173 -0.47 -13.52 -4.05
CA ARG A 173 -1.74 -14.14 -3.65
C ARG A 173 -1.49 -15.50 -3.00
N ALA A 174 -2.18 -15.78 -1.89
CA ALA A 174 -2.24 -17.15 -1.38
C ALA A 174 -2.98 -18.00 -2.43
N GLY A 175 -2.26 -18.97 -3.02
CA GLY A 175 -2.83 -19.93 -3.98
C GLY A 175 -3.82 -20.91 -3.35
#